data_AF-A0A850NVM3-F1
#
_entry.id   AF-A0A850NVM3-F1
#
_cell.length_a   1.000
_cell.length_b   1.000
_cell.length_c   1.000
_cell.angle_alpha   90.00
_cell.angle_beta   90.00
_cell.angle_gamma   90.00
#
_symmetry.space_group_name_H-M   'P 1'
#
loop_
_entity.id
_entity.type
_entity.pdbx_description
1 polymer ?
#
loop_
_entity_poly.entity_id
_entity_poly.type
_entity_poly.pdbx_seq_one_letter_code
_entity_poly.pdbx_strand_id
1 'polypeptide(L)'
;MEEEPAALLRARSLAAIAQNGLAFTRDPYDRERFAQLQAIAADMLADSGAGDAIALRGLLAAEQGYMTPKVDVRAAAFDAQGRILMVR
;
A
#
# COMPACT_ATOMS: atom_id res chain seq x y z
N MET A 1 10.88 -8.91 -15.79
CA MET A 1 10.25 -8.26 -14.61
C MET A 1 11.02 -8.77 -13.43
N GLU A 2 11.74 -7.90 -12.73
CA GLU A 2 12.41 -8.26 -11.49
C GLU A 2 11.33 -8.74 -10.51
N GLU A 3 11.43 -9.99 -10.04
CA GLU A 3 10.48 -10.52 -9.09
C GLU A 3 10.50 -9.63 -7.84
N GLU A 4 9.34 -9.10 -7.47
CA GLU A 4 9.22 -8.35 -6.23
C GLU A 4 9.66 -9.26 -5.07
N PRO A 5 10.58 -8.82 -4.19
CA PRO A 5 11.08 -9.68 -3.13
C PRO A 5 9.92 -10.25 -2.33
N ALA A 6 9.89 -11.57 -2.13
CA ALA A 6 8.76 -12.25 -1.49
C ALA A 6 8.40 -11.67 -0.10
N ALA A 7 9.34 -11.00 0.57
CA ALA A 7 9.10 -10.27 1.81
C ALA A 7 8.20 -9.04 1.62
N LEU A 8 8.41 -8.25 0.56
CA LEU A 8 7.65 -7.04 0.26
C LEU A 8 6.20 -7.36 -0.10
N LEU A 9 5.98 -8.41 -0.91
CA LEU A 9 4.65 -8.91 -1.23
C LEU A 9 3.87 -9.34 0.02
N ARG A 10 4.54 -10.06 0.94
CA ARG A 10 3.97 -10.51 2.21
C ARG A 10 3.61 -9.33 3.12
N ALA A 11 4.50 -8.33 3.21
CA ALA A 11 4.26 -7.12 4.01
C ALA A 11 3.03 -6.35 3.52
N ARG A 12 2.89 -6.16 2.20
CA ARG A 12 1.72 -5.52 1.58
C ARG A 12 0.44 -6.30 1.82
N SER A 13 0.50 -7.63 1.71
CA SER A 13 -0.64 -8.51 1.96
C SER A 13 -1.10 -8.42 3.42
N LEU A 14 -0.16 -8.37 4.37
CA LEU A 14 -0.47 -8.20 5.78
C LEU A 14 -1.10 -6.84 6.07
N ALA A 15 -0.57 -5.76 5.49
CA ALA A 15 -1.13 -4.42 5.60
C ALA A 15 -2.59 -4.37 5.09
N ALA A 16 -2.87 -5.02 3.95
CA ALA A 16 -4.21 -5.08 3.38
C ALA A 16 -5.20 -5.81 4.31
N ILE A 17 -4.80 -6.95 4.90
CA ILE A 17 -5.63 -7.69 5.85
C ILE A 17 -5.90 -6.85 7.10
N ALA A 18 -4.87 -6.20 7.65
CA ALA A 18 -4.99 -5.35 8.83
C ALA A 18 -5.94 -4.17 8.58
N GLN A 19 -5.80 -3.49 7.44
CA GLN A 19 -6.67 -2.38 7.05
C GLN A 19 -8.13 -2.83 6.90
N ASN A 20 -8.37 -3.95 6.21
CA ASN A 20 -9.71 -4.50 6.03
C ASN A 20 -10.35 -4.89 7.38
N GLY A 21 -9.55 -5.47 8.29
CA GLY A 21 -9.97 -5.77 9.65
C GLY A 21 -10.35 -4.52 10.43
N LEU A 22 -9.53 -3.47 10.40
CA LEU A 22 -9.80 -2.17 11.05
C LEU A 22 -11.04 -1.47 10.47
N ALA A 23 -11.32 -1.66 9.18
CA ALA A 23 -12.46 -1.07 8.50
C ALA A 23 -13.81 -1.73 8.87
N PHE A 24 -13.82 -3.05 9.12
CA PHE A 24 -15.07 -3.79 9.27
C PHE A 24 -15.30 -4.43 10.64
N THR A 25 -14.26 -4.60 11.46
CA THR A 25 -14.44 -5.19 12.79
C THR A 25 -15.31 -4.31 13.67
N ARG A 26 -16.14 -4.96 14.48
CA ARG A 26 -16.96 -4.32 15.53
C ARG A 26 -16.47 -4.71 16.93
N ASP A 27 -15.56 -5.67 17.02
CA ASP A 27 -15.01 -6.14 18.29
C ASP A 27 -13.78 -5.28 18.66
N PRO A 28 -13.72 -4.73 19.89
CA PRO A 28 -12.63 -3.86 20.31
C PRO A 28 -11.28 -4.58 20.44
N TYR A 29 -11.28 -5.87 20.79
CA TYR A 29 -10.07 -6.68 20.88
C TYR A 29 -9.54 -7.03 19.49
N ASP A 30 -10.42 -7.34 18.54
CA ASP A 30 -10.00 -7.54 17.16
C ASP A 30 -9.46 -6.25 16.55
N ARG A 31 -10.07 -5.09 16.87
CA ARG A 31 -9.54 -3.80 16.45
C ARG A 31 -8.10 -3.59 16.93
N GLU A 32 -7.81 -3.92 18.18
CA GLU A 32 -6.44 -3.87 18.72
C GLU A 32 -5.49 -4.82 17.97
N ARG A 33 -5.92 -6.06 17.72
CA ARG A 33 -5.13 -7.04 16.95
C ARG A 33 -4.82 -6.53 15.55
N PHE A 34 -5.80 -5.97 14.85
CA PHE A 34 -5.56 -5.43 13.51
C PHE A 34 -4.64 -4.20 13.53
N ALA A 35 -4.70 -3.35 14.56
CA ALA A 35 -3.74 -2.27 14.72
C ALA A 35 -2.30 -2.80 14.96
N GLN A 36 -2.15 -3.86 15.73
CA GLN A 36 -0.85 -4.54 15.92
C GLN A 36 -0.34 -5.16 14.60
N LEU A 37 -1.21 -5.82 13.82
CA LEU A 37 -0.85 -6.37 12.50
C LEU A 37 -0.42 -5.26 11.52
N GLN A 38 -1.08 -4.10 11.55
CA GLN A 38 -0.70 -2.94 10.74
C GLN A 38 0.69 -2.43 11.11
N ALA A 39 1.03 -2.37 12.41
CA ALA A 39 2.36 -1.98 12.87
C ALA A 39 3.45 -2.97 12.42
N ILE A 40 3.19 -4.28 12.52
CA ILE A 40 4.11 -5.32 12.04
C ILE A 40 4.33 -5.19 10.53
N ALA A 41 3.26 -4.96 9.76
CA ALA A 41 3.39 -4.76 8.32
C ALA A 41 4.25 -3.53 7.97
N ALA A 42 4.12 -2.43 8.73
CA ALA A 42 4.94 -1.24 8.56
C ALA A 42 6.43 -1.52 8.82
N ASP A 43 6.73 -2.27 9.87
CA ASP A 43 8.12 -2.65 10.22
C ASP A 43 8.72 -3.55 9.13
N MET A 44 7.95 -4.53 8.62
CA MET A 44 8.38 -5.38 7.51
C MET A 44 8.65 -4.59 6.20
N LEU A 45 7.85 -3.55 5.94
CA LEU A 45 8.08 -2.65 4.81
C LEU A 45 9.37 -1.84 5.00
N ALA A 46 9.62 -1.35 6.21
CA ALA A 46 10.84 -0.62 6.55
C ALA A 46 12.09 -1.49 6.39
N ASP A 47 12.05 -2.72 6.90
CA ASP A 47 13.13 -3.72 6.76
C ASP A 47 13.42 -4.07 5.29
N SER A 48 12.41 -3.97 4.43
CA SER A 48 12.55 -4.17 2.98
C SER A 48 13.10 -2.94 2.24
N GLY A 49 13.45 -1.86 2.96
CA GLY A 49 13.97 -0.62 2.40
C GLY A 49 12.91 0.32 1.81
N ALA A 50 11.62 0.10 2.09
CA ALA A 50 10.54 0.92 1.54
C ALA A 50 10.45 2.33 2.17
N GLY A 51 11.16 2.58 3.27
CA GLY A 51 11.19 3.87 3.96
C GLY A 51 11.42 3.74 5.46
N ASP A 52 11.28 4.86 6.18
CA ASP A 52 11.32 4.89 7.64
C ASP A 52 10.05 4.29 8.25
N ALA A 53 10.19 3.50 9.32
CA ALA A 53 9.08 2.79 9.95
C ALA A 53 8.01 3.73 10.52
N ILE A 54 8.40 4.88 11.10
CA ILE A 54 7.45 5.84 11.68
C ILE A 54 6.63 6.47 10.54
N ALA A 55 7.29 6.86 9.45
CA ALA A 55 6.62 7.39 8.27
C ALA A 55 5.65 6.37 7.66
N LEU A 56 6.07 5.11 7.53
CA LEU A 56 5.24 4.03 6.99
C LEU A 56 4.03 3.70 7.86
N ARG A 57 4.19 3.71 9.19
CA ARG A 57 3.06 3.56 10.13
C ARG A 57 2.03 4.68 9.95
N GLY A 58 2.51 5.93 9.82
CA GLY A 58 1.63 7.09 9.55
C GLY A 58 0.88 6.95 8.22
N LEU A 59 1.57 6.54 7.16
CA LEU A 59 0.98 6.28 5.84
C LEU A 59 -0.10 5.20 5.88
N LEU A 60 0.18 4.05 6.50
CA LEU A 60 -0.79 2.95 6.60
C LEU A 60 -1.99 3.31 7.48
N ALA A 61 -1.78 4.06 8.57
CA ALA A 61 -2.86 4.50 9.45
C ALA A 61 -3.77 5.56 8.81
N ALA A 62 -3.27 6.33 7.84
CA ALA A 62 -4.04 7.35 7.14
C ALA A 62 -5.04 6.76 6.12
N GLU A 63 -4.80 5.55 5.64
CA GLU A 63 -5.69 4.85 4.71
C GLU A 63 -6.90 4.28 5.48
N GLN A 64 -8.11 4.66 5.05
CA GLN A 64 -9.37 4.24 5.68
C GLN A 64 -10.23 3.43 4.71
N GLY A 65 -11.04 2.51 5.24
CA GLY A 65 -11.90 1.65 4.43
C GLY A 65 -11.13 0.48 3.79
N TYR A 66 -11.74 -0.17 2.80
CA TYR A 66 -11.19 -1.35 2.14
C TYR A 66 -10.02 -0.99 1.21
N MET A 67 -8.92 -1.74 1.29
CA MET A 67 -7.79 -1.52 0.40
C MET A 67 -8.12 -1.99 -1.02
N THR A 68 -8.14 -1.06 -1.98
CA THR A 68 -8.22 -1.36 -3.41
C THR A 68 -6.91 -0.94 -4.10
N PRO A 69 -6.52 -1.58 -5.23
CA PRO A 69 -5.43 -1.07 -6.05
C PRO A 69 -5.63 0.41 -6.38
N LYS A 70 -4.59 1.24 -6.23
CA LYS A 70 -4.64 2.65 -6.64
C LYS A 70 -4.73 2.72 -8.17
N VAL A 71 -5.55 3.63 -8.69
CA VAL A 71 -5.76 3.81 -10.13
C VAL A 71 -4.85 4.94 -10.64
N ASP A 72 -4.03 4.64 -11.63
CA ASP A 72 -3.25 5.61 -12.42
C ASP A 72 -3.87 5.73 -13.82
N VAL A 73 -3.96 6.95 -14.36
CA VAL A 73 -4.51 7.21 -15.70
C VAL A 73 -3.43 7.83 -16.57
N ARG A 74 -3.14 7.20 -17.71
CA ARG A 74 -2.20 7.70 -18.71
C ARG A 74 -2.92 7.90 -20.04
N ALA A 75 -2.74 9.07 -20.65
CA ALA A 75 -3.26 9.36 -21.98
C ALA A 75 -2.15 9.17 -23.03
N ALA A 76 -2.45 8.44 -24.10
CA ALA A 76 -1.58 8.32 -25.26
C ALA A 76 -2.10 9.25 -26.37
N ALA A 77 -1.50 10.44 -26.49
CA ALA A 77 -1.83 11.43 -27.52
C ALA A 77 -0.73 11.49 -28.58
N PHE A 78 -1.12 11.42 -29.85
CA PHE A 78 -0.22 11.41 -31.00
C PHE A 78 -0.52 12.58 -31.94
N ASP A 79 0.53 13.18 -32.51
CA ASP A 79 0.36 14.14 -33.60
C ASP A 79 0.28 13.45 -34.97
N ALA A 80 0.06 14.24 -36.03
CA ALA A 80 -0.02 13.73 -37.40
C ALA A 80 1.29 13.10 -37.91
N GLN A 81 2.41 13.32 -37.21
CA GLN A 81 3.73 12.73 -37.49
C GLN A 81 4.00 11.48 -36.65
N GLY A 82 3.05 11.06 -35.79
CA GLY A 82 3.17 9.88 -34.95
C GLY A 82 4.00 10.07 -33.67
N ARG A 83 4.30 11.31 -33.27
CA ARG A 83 5.05 11.58 -32.02
C ARG A 83 4.10 11.57 -30.82
N ILE A 84 4.55 11.02 -29.69
CA ILE A 84 3.78 10.95 -28.43
C ILE A 84 3.95 12.21 -27.57
N LEU A 85 2.87 12.70 -26.98
CA LEU A 85 2.90 13.80 -26.02
C LEU A 85 3.53 13.37 -24.69
N MET A 86 4.59 14.06 -24.28
CA MET A 86 5.24 13.92 -22.98
C MET A 86 5.08 15.22 -22.18
N VAL A 87 4.93 15.10 -20.87
CA VAL A 87 4.82 16.23 -19.94
C VAL A 87 5.97 16.14 -18.92
N ARG A 88 6.53 17.28 -18.49
CA ARG A 88 7.62 17.36 -17.50
C ARG A 88 7.09 17.81 -16.14
#